data_AF-A0A942SF68-F1
#
_entry.id   AF-A0A942SF68-F1
#
_cell.length_a   1.000
_cell.length_b   1.000
_cell.length_c   1.000
_cell.angle_alpha   90.00
_cell.angle_beta   90.00
_cell.angle_gamma   90.00
#
_symmetry.space_group_name_H-M   'P 1'
#
loop_
_entity.id
_entity.type
_entity.pdbx_description
1 polymer ?
#
loop_
_entity_poly.entity_id
_entity_poly.type
_entity_poly.pdbx_seq_one_letter_code
_entity_poly.pdbx_strand_id
1 'polypeptide(L)'
;MYFKQLLLLLFITASVHAQTVLRTDVLVIGGGTGGCAAGIQSARMGVNTIIAEPTVWLGGMFSAAGVAAFDGNHNMPSGIWGEFREQLYKVYGGPNAVSTGWVSNTQFEPHVGDSIIKSFAAALPNLKVLYQTELRKAIVNGTTITGAVFVDVKTKKQITIYAKQVIDATELGDVLASAKIPFDMGMEAGSITGENVNVPESNDIIQDITYAAILKDYGKGVDKTLPKPANYDPMEFDGCCNEFCSKPAKLTSNVTAQKMLEYGKLPNGKYMINWPGKGNDIYINMIPMNEQQRKAAIQQAKAKTIRFIYFLQTQLGFKHLGLADDEFPTADQLPLIPYHRESRRVKGLVRFKIQHIAQPFTQTEALYRTGIAVGDYPIDHHHRENPKAPQHLGFYPVPSFNVPLGALIPQTHNGIIIAEKSISVSNVVNGTTRLQPCVMMTGQAAGVLAALSISQNKNAREISVRDVQQQLLNAQAYIMPYYDVKRSHPHFTSIQRVGAAGILKGKGEPFQWANRTWFYPDSNIVTSVFIADVAPFVKLQHYHHPFITIDDAIRIVRQTGFIYKLTNGFDYTSYTNIKQQIQNKWSSWGLQQFDETRTITRAEMAVLLDQTINPFQLKQVNHQGQFE
;
A
#
# COMPACT_ATOMS: atom_id res chain seq x y z
N MET A 1 59.63 -39.91 49.09
CA MET A 1 58.50 -39.10 49.61
C MET A 1 57.93 -38.29 48.45
N TYR A 2 56.62 -38.44 48.26
CA TYR A 2 55.79 -37.83 47.22
C TYR A 2 56.00 -36.32 47.05
N PHE A 3 56.07 -35.83 45.80
CA PHE A 3 55.40 -34.58 45.44
C PHE A 3 54.96 -34.60 43.97
N LYS A 4 53.64 -34.66 43.80
CA LYS A 4 52.88 -34.39 42.57
C LYS A 4 52.90 -32.89 42.27
N GLN A 5 53.00 -32.50 41.00
CA GLN A 5 52.45 -31.23 40.45
C GLN A 5 52.36 -31.39 38.91
N LEU A 6 51.27 -31.94 38.40
CA LEU A 6 50.06 -31.25 37.91
C LEU A 6 50.33 -30.40 36.64
N LEU A 7 50.20 -31.04 35.46
CA LEU A 7 49.98 -30.35 34.19
C LEU A 7 48.61 -29.67 34.21
N LEU A 8 48.58 -28.34 34.11
CA LEU A 8 47.35 -27.57 33.90
C LEU A 8 47.09 -27.46 32.39
N LEU A 9 46.23 -28.33 31.85
CA LEU A 9 45.65 -28.17 30.52
C LEU A 9 44.59 -27.06 30.58
N LEU A 10 44.93 -25.87 30.09
CA LEU A 10 43.97 -24.81 29.82
C LEU A 10 43.05 -25.23 28.65
N PHE A 11 41.88 -25.77 28.97
CA PHE A 11 40.77 -25.84 28.02
C PHE A 11 40.22 -24.42 27.83
N ILE A 12 40.66 -23.74 26.78
CA ILE A 12 39.95 -22.58 26.25
C ILE A 12 38.68 -23.13 25.60
N THR A 13 37.59 -23.20 26.35
CA THR A 13 36.26 -23.36 25.79
C THR A 13 35.89 -22.06 25.09
N ALA A 14 36.29 -21.92 23.83
CA ALA A 14 35.69 -20.94 22.95
C ALA A 14 34.21 -21.34 22.79
N SER A 15 33.33 -20.64 23.51
CA SER A 15 31.89 -20.73 23.30
C SER A 15 31.58 -20.23 21.89
N VAL A 16 31.67 -21.12 20.90
CA VAL A 16 31.14 -20.91 19.56
C VAL A 16 29.63 -20.73 19.74
N HIS A 17 29.19 -19.48 19.81
CA HIS A 17 27.77 -19.17 19.79
C HIS A 17 27.24 -19.72 18.46
N ALA A 18 26.44 -20.79 18.53
CA ALA A 18 25.90 -21.44 17.34
C ALA A 18 25.16 -20.41 16.48
N GLN A 19 25.77 -20.02 15.36
CA GLN A 19 25.21 -19.10 14.38
C GLN A 19 24.23 -19.88 13.50
N THR A 20 22.95 -19.50 13.51
CA THR A 20 21.97 -20.10 12.61
C THR A 20 22.13 -19.45 11.23
N VAL A 21 22.39 -20.26 10.20
CA VAL A 21 22.47 -19.79 8.80
C VAL A 21 21.34 -20.40 7.98
N LEU A 22 20.53 -19.55 7.35
CA LEU A 22 19.41 -19.93 6.49
C LEU A 22 19.61 -19.43 5.06
N ARG A 23 18.93 -20.08 4.12
CA ARG A 23 18.86 -19.68 2.70
C ARG A 23 17.42 -19.74 2.23
N THR A 24 17.04 -18.80 1.37
CA THR A 24 15.71 -18.70 0.79
C THR A 24 15.80 -18.06 -0.59
N ASP A 25 14.76 -18.17 -1.41
CA ASP A 25 14.72 -17.44 -2.67
C ASP A 25 14.42 -15.96 -2.41
N VAL A 26 13.36 -15.71 -1.64
CA VAL A 26 12.93 -14.37 -1.22
C VAL A 26 13.03 -14.21 0.30
N LEU A 27 13.66 -13.12 0.75
CA LEU A 27 13.66 -12.69 2.15
C LEU A 27 12.90 -11.37 2.27
N VAL A 28 11.80 -11.38 3.02
CA VAL A 28 11.06 -10.18 3.40
C VAL A 28 11.51 -9.75 4.80
N ILE A 29 11.96 -8.50 4.93
CA ILE A 29 12.42 -7.94 6.19
C ILE A 29 11.35 -6.98 6.70
N GLY A 30 10.60 -7.42 7.72
CA GLY A 30 9.40 -6.76 8.24
C GLY A 30 8.12 -7.50 7.84
N GLY A 31 7.36 -7.95 8.84
CA GLY A 31 6.00 -8.52 8.72
C GLY A 31 4.92 -7.43 8.85
N GLY A 32 5.21 -6.24 8.34
CA GLY A 32 4.25 -5.13 8.26
C GLY A 32 3.13 -5.38 7.24
N THR A 33 2.32 -4.36 6.97
CA THR A 33 1.18 -4.43 6.04
C THR A 33 1.61 -4.92 4.66
N GLY A 34 2.61 -4.28 4.06
CA GLY A 34 3.12 -4.61 2.73
C GLY A 34 4.02 -5.85 2.76
N GLY A 35 4.80 -6.03 3.83
CA GLY A 35 5.68 -7.19 4.01
C GLY A 35 4.92 -8.52 4.02
N CYS A 36 3.80 -8.57 4.75
CA CYS A 36 2.94 -9.75 4.77
C CYS A 36 2.39 -10.07 3.38
N ALA A 37 1.84 -9.07 2.68
CA ALA A 37 1.30 -9.25 1.34
C ALA A 37 2.37 -9.70 0.34
N ALA A 38 3.60 -9.16 0.43
CA ALA A 38 4.73 -9.55 -0.40
C ALA A 38 5.14 -11.00 -0.16
N GLY A 39 5.24 -11.40 1.11
CA GLY A 39 5.60 -12.77 1.49
C GLY A 39 4.55 -13.79 1.05
N ILE A 40 3.26 -13.49 1.28
CA ILE A 40 2.13 -14.33 0.85
C ILE A 40 2.10 -14.45 -0.67
N GLN A 41 2.18 -13.34 -1.41
CA GLN A 41 2.06 -13.37 -2.86
C GLN A 41 3.25 -14.07 -3.54
N SER A 42 4.47 -13.84 -3.05
CA SER A 42 5.65 -14.54 -3.58
C SER A 42 5.52 -16.06 -3.34
N ALA A 43 5.17 -16.48 -2.14
CA ALA A 43 4.96 -17.90 -1.83
C ALA A 43 3.81 -18.53 -2.65
N ARG A 44 2.70 -17.82 -2.89
CA ARG A 44 1.63 -18.27 -3.80
C ARG A 44 2.10 -18.52 -5.23
N MET A 45 3.16 -17.85 -5.66
CA MET A 45 3.80 -18.06 -6.96
C MET A 45 4.89 -19.15 -6.92
N GLY A 46 5.00 -19.90 -5.83
CA GLY A 46 5.84 -21.09 -5.72
C GLY A 46 7.28 -20.85 -5.27
N VAL A 47 7.67 -19.62 -4.93
CA VAL A 47 9.04 -19.36 -4.45
C VAL A 47 9.18 -19.62 -2.95
N ASN A 48 10.36 -20.08 -2.50
CA ASN A 48 10.61 -20.24 -1.06
C ASN A 48 10.83 -18.86 -0.44
N THR A 49 10.03 -18.55 0.56
CA THR A 49 10.01 -17.22 1.16
C THR A 49 10.18 -17.30 2.68
N ILE A 50 11.02 -16.41 3.22
CA ILE A 50 11.12 -16.16 4.65
C ILE A 50 10.66 -14.72 4.93
N ILE A 51 9.75 -14.54 5.91
CA ILE A 51 9.46 -13.24 6.53
C ILE A 51 10.21 -13.20 7.87
N ALA A 52 11.03 -12.18 8.09
CA ALA A 52 11.61 -11.87 9.40
C ALA A 52 10.84 -10.71 10.04
N GLU A 53 10.18 -10.96 11.17
CA GLU A 53 9.30 -10.01 11.86
C GLU A 53 9.82 -9.76 13.29
N PRO A 54 10.10 -8.51 13.69
CA PRO A 54 10.63 -8.21 15.02
C PRO A 54 9.63 -8.45 16.17
N THR A 55 8.33 -8.46 15.89
CA THR A 55 7.28 -8.67 16.90
C THR A 55 6.74 -10.11 16.90
N VAL A 56 5.65 -10.34 17.64
CA VAL A 56 4.90 -11.61 17.63
C VAL A 56 3.66 -11.56 16.73
N TRP A 57 3.41 -10.42 16.07
CA TRP A 57 2.22 -10.15 15.26
C TRP A 57 2.60 -9.89 13.80
N LEU A 58 1.67 -10.19 12.88
CA LEU A 58 1.74 -9.84 11.47
C LEU A 58 0.71 -8.76 11.13
N GLY A 59 1.01 -7.92 10.15
CA GLY A 59 0.09 -6.90 9.61
C GLY A 59 0.45 -5.46 9.97
N GLY A 60 1.50 -5.22 10.75
CA GLY A 60 2.08 -3.89 10.99
C GLY A 60 1.06 -2.84 11.42
N MET A 61 0.82 -1.86 10.54
CA MET A 61 -0.01 -0.68 10.80
C MET A 61 -1.38 -1.01 11.39
N PHE A 62 -2.08 -2.00 10.84
CA PHE A 62 -3.46 -2.28 11.26
C PHE A 62 -3.59 -3.24 12.43
N SER A 63 -2.52 -3.99 12.77
CA SER A 63 -2.53 -4.94 13.85
C SER A 63 -1.55 -4.49 14.94
N ALA A 64 -0.25 -4.67 14.73
CA ALA A 64 0.79 -4.41 15.71
C ALA A 64 0.87 -2.94 16.14
N ALA A 65 0.50 -1.99 15.28
CA ALA A 65 0.39 -0.56 15.61
C ALA A 65 -1.02 -0.13 16.05
N GLY A 66 -2.01 -1.01 15.95
CA GLY A 66 -3.39 -0.78 16.43
C GLY A 66 -4.25 0.12 15.55
N VAL A 67 -3.85 0.47 14.32
CA VAL A 67 -4.63 1.33 13.41
C VAL A 67 -5.61 0.50 12.58
N ALA A 68 -6.54 -0.17 13.26
CA ALA A 68 -7.47 -1.13 12.68
C ALA A 68 -8.72 -0.48 12.06
N ALA A 69 -8.57 0.74 11.51
CA ALA A 69 -9.57 1.45 10.72
C ALA A 69 -8.96 1.79 9.37
N PHE A 70 -9.48 1.18 8.30
CA PHE A 70 -8.91 1.33 6.95
C PHE A 70 -9.56 2.50 6.24
N ASP A 71 -8.72 3.45 5.87
CA ASP A 71 -9.09 4.58 5.05
C ASP A 71 -8.86 4.27 3.56
N GLY A 72 -9.87 4.60 2.75
CA GLY A 72 -9.84 4.40 1.30
C GLY A 72 -10.08 2.97 0.83
N ASN A 73 -10.17 2.84 -0.49
CA ASN A 73 -10.28 1.62 -1.29
C ASN A 73 -11.44 0.69 -0.88
N HIS A 74 -12.49 1.26 -0.29
CA HIS A 74 -13.70 0.53 0.05
C HIS A 74 -14.41 0.01 -1.21
N ASN A 75 -14.37 0.79 -2.30
CA ASN A 75 -15.03 0.47 -3.55
C ASN A 75 -14.15 -0.26 -4.56
N MET A 76 -12.88 -0.49 -4.22
CA MET A 76 -11.87 -1.21 -5.01
C MET A 76 -11.17 -2.26 -4.15
N PRO A 77 -11.86 -3.35 -3.76
CA PRO A 77 -11.30 -4.45 -2.95
C PRO A 77 -10.30 -5.28 -3.78
N SER A 78 -9.10 -4.76 -4.01
CA SER A 78 -8.11 -5.32 -4.94
C SER A 78 -7.27 -6.44 -4.33
N GLY A 79 -7.12 -7.57 -5.02
CA GLY A 79 -6.18 -8.64 -4.65
C GLY A 79 -6.27 -9.08 -3.18
N ILE A 80 -5.13 -9.19 -2.49
CA ILE A 80 -5.04 -9.61 -1.08
C ILE A 80 -5.83 -8.67 -0.16
N TRP A 81 -5.92 -7.37 -0.47
CA TRP A 81 -6.77 -6.45 0.28
C TRP A 81 -8.25 -6.86 0.19
N GLY A 82 -8.72 -7.24 -1.00
CA GLY A 82 -10.06 -7.79 -1.18
C GLY A 82 -10.30 -9.08 -0.39
N GLU A 83 -9.35 -10.02 -0.46
CA GLU A 83 -9.41 -11.28 0.29
C GLU A 83 -9.44 -11.06 1.80
N PHE A 84 -8.62 -10.15 2.32
CA PHE A 84 -8.57 -9.80 3.74
C PHE A 84 -9.93 -9.28 4.24
N ARG A 85 -10.57 -8.39 3.48
CA ARG A 85 -11.92 -7.89 3.81
C ARG A 85 -12.97 -8.99 3.79
N GLU A 86 -12.89 -9.91 2.84
CA GLU A 86 -13.81 -11.05 2.79
C GLU A 86 -13.68 -11.93 4.03
N GLN A 87 -12.47 -12.10 4.58
CA GLN A 87 -12.29 -12.80 5.85
C GLN A 87 -12.86 -12.02 7.04
N LEU A 88 -12.67 -10.70 7.09
CA LEU A 88 -13.32 -9.86 8.10
C LEU A 88 -14.84 -10.04 8.04
N TYR A 89 -15.45 -10.04 6.84
CA TYR A 89 -16.89 -10.25 6.71
C TYR A 89 -17.34 -11.61 7.22
N LYS A 90 -16.53 -12.66 7.08
CA LYS A 90 -16.84 -13.98 7.66
C LYS A 90 -16.79 -13.95 9.20
N VAL A 91 -15.85 -13.21 9.78
CA VAL A 91 -15.73 -13.07 11.24
C VAL A 91 -16.88 -12.27 11.83
N TYR A 92 -17.23 -11.13 11.21
CA TYR A 92 -18.18 -10.17 11.78
C TYR A 92 -19.61 -10.29 11.23
N GLY A 93 -19.83 -11.10 10.19
CA GLY A 93 -21.16 -11.31 9.60
C GLY A 93 -21.53 -10.32 8.48
N GLY A 94 -20.55 -9.76 7.78
CA GLY A 94 -20.76 -8.95 6.57
C GLY A 94 -20.19 -7.53 6.61
N PRO A 95 -20.31 -6.77 5.50
CA PRO A 95 -19.72 -5.44 5.36
C PRO A 95 -20.27 -4.41 6.35
N ASN A 96 -21.56 -4.47 6.69
CA ASN A 96 -22.18 -3.53 7.62
C ASN A 96 -21.62 -3.67 9.05
N ALA A 97 -21.21 -4.88 9.43
CA ALA A 97 -20.71 -5.15 10.78
C ALA A 97 -19.30 -4.57 11.04
N VAL A 98 -18.55 -4.26 9.97
CA VAL A 98 -17.21 -3.65 10.04
C VAL A 98 -17.22 -2.17 9.61
N SER A 99 -18.38 -1.58 9.36
CA SER A 99 -18.52 -0.17 8.99
C SER A 99 -19.08 0.62 10.17
N THR A 100 -18.31 0.69 11.26
CA THR A 100 -18.79 1.11 12.59
C THR A 100 -18.58 2.59 12.91
N GLY A 101 -17.66 3.26 12.23
CA GLY A 101 -17.31 4.67 12.36
C GLY A 101 -17.85 5.52 11.22
N TRP A 102 -17.45 6.79 11.19
CA TRP A 102 -18.03 7.77 10.26
C TRP A 102 -17.10 8.21 9.10
N VAL A 103 -15.84 7.76 9.08
CA VAL A 103 -14.90 7.96 7.93
C VAL A 103 -14.57 6.62 7.28
N SER A 104 -13.95 5.72 8.06
CA SER A 104 -13.49 4.42 7.59
C SER A 104 -14.66 3.45 7.50
N ASN A 105 -14.70 2.66 6.41
CA ASN A 105 -15.77 1.71 6.15
C ASN A 105 -15.34 0.25 6.39
N THR A 106 -14.19 0.04 7.03
CA THR A 106 -13.66 -1.28 7.40
C THR A 106 -12.84 -1.14 8.67
N GLN A 107 -13.44 -1.57 9.77
CA GLN A 107 -12.95 -1.46 11.14
C GLN A 107 -13.11 -2.80 11.85
N PHE A 108 -12.11 -3.15 12.67
CA PHE A 108 -12.03 -4.46 13.32
C PHE A 108 -11.09 -4.39 14.52
N GLU A 109 -11.11 -5.41 15.36
CA GLU A 109 -10.16 -5.54 16.48
C GLU A 109 -8.77 -5.96 15.97
N PRO A 110 -7.67 -5.27 16.36
CA PRO A 110 -6.32 -5.53 15.84
C PRO A 110 -5.86 -7.01 15.87
N HIS A 111 -6.22 -7.76 16.92
CA HIS A 111 -5.85 -9.18 17.03
C HIS A 111 -6.55 -10.07 15.96
N VAL A 112 -7.73 -9.67 15.47
CA VAL A 112 -8.41 -10.35 14.36
C VAL A 112 -7.64 -10.13 13.06
N GLY A 113 -7.14 -8.92 12.83
CA GLY A 113 -6.28 -8.62 11.68
C GLY A 113 -5.00 -9.46 11.67
N ASP A 114 -4.32 -9.57 12.81
CA ASP A 114 -3.16 -10.46 12.98
C ASP A 114 -3.51 -11.93 12.68
N SER A 115 -4.61 -12.42 13.25
CA SER A 115 -5.08 -13.80 13.06
C SER A 115 -5.36 -14.14 11.60
N ILE A 116 -6.05 -13.25 10.87
CA ILE A 116 -6.35 -13.47 9.44
C ILE A 116 -5.06 -13.55 8.62
N ILE A 117 -4.11 -12.64 8.81
CA ILE A 117 -2.85 -12.68 8.05
C ILE A 117 -2.01 -13.91 8.43
N LYS A 118 -1.98 -14.29 9.70
CA LYS A 118 -1.35 -15.54 10.13
C LYS A 118 -1.97 -16.75 9.46
N SER A 119 -3.29 -16.77 9.28
CA SER A 119 -3.98 -17.85 8.56
C SER A 119 -3.56 -17.94 7.09
N PHE A 120 -3.42 -16.79 6.41
CA PHE A 120 -2.93 -16.74 5.03
C PHE A 120 -1.49 -17.25 4.93
N ALA A 121 -0.63 -16.86 5.87
CA ALA A 121 0.76 -17.30 5.87
C ALA A 121 0.89 -18.80 6.19
N ALA A 122 0.16 -19.30 7.20
CA ALA A 122 0.19 -20.69 7.63
C ALA A 122 -0.34 -21.67 6.58
N ALA A 123 -1.21 -21.22 5.68
CA ALA A 123 -1.71 -22.02 4.56
C ALA A 123 -0.67 -22.29 3.47
N LEU A 124 0.52 -21.66 3.53
CA LEU A 124 1.55 -21.73 2.49
C LEU A 124 2.79 -22.49 3.01
N PRO A 125 3.02 -23.74 2.58
CA PRO A 125 4.11 -24.57 3.13
C PRO A 125 5.52 -24.06 2.78
N ASN A 126 5.64 -23.26 1.72
CA ASN A 126 6.87 -22.61 1.27
C ASN A 126 7.09 -21.21 1.85
N LEU A 127 6.22 -20.77 2.78
CA LEU A 127 6.37 -19.51 3.50
C LEU A 127 6.73 -19.79 4.97
N LYS A 128 7.91 -19.36 5.40
CA LYS A 128 8.34 -19.43 6.79
C LYS A 128 8.34 -18.04 7.42
N VAL A 129 7.71 -17.92 8.58
CA VAL A 129 7.76 -16.68 9.38
C VAL A 129 8.68 -16.88 10.58
N LEU A 130 9.67 -15.99 10.72
CA LEU A 130 10.55 -15.90 11.87
C LEU A 130 10.13 -14.70 12.71
N TYR A 131 9.33 -14.96 13.74
CA TYR A 131 8.93 -13.95 14.72
C TYR A 131 10.10 -13.57 15.63
N GLN A 132 9.98 -12.42 16.28
CA GLN A 132 10.96 -11.92 17.24
C GLN A 132 12.38 -11.93 16.68
N THR A 133 12.52 -11.56 15.40
CA THR A 133 13.77 -11.58 14.65
C THR A 133 14.08 -10.16 14.17
N GLU A 134 14.93 -9.45 14.93
CA GLU A 134 15.26 -8.04 14.69
C GLU A 134 16.42 -7.89 13.71
N LEU A 135 16.28 -6.99 12.73
CA LEU A 135 17.34 -6.64 11.79
C LEU A 135 18.54 -6.04 12.54
N ARG A 136 19.74 -6.53 12.23
CA ARG A 136 21.00 -5.89 12.63
C ARG A 136 21.72 -5.24 11.47
N LYS A 137 21.81 -5.93 10.34
CA LYS A 137 22.54 -5.42 9.18
C LYS A 137 22.14 -6.12 7.89
N ALA A 138 21.98 -5.37 6.81
CA ALA A 138 21.89 -5.90 5.45
C ALA A 138 23.24 -6.47 4.98
N ILE A 139 23.22 -7.57 4.23
CA ILE A 139 24.40 -8.16 3.61
C ILE A 139 24.50 -7.64 2.18
N VAL A 140 25.57 -6.92 1.90
CA VAL A 140 25.80 -6.22 0.63
C VAL A 140 27.08 -6.74 -0.03
N ASN A 141 26.99 -7.11 -1.30
CA ASN A 141 28.12 -7.44 -2.16
C ASN A 141 28.16 -6.47 -3.35
N GLY A 142 29.12 -5.54 -3.35
CA GLY A 142 29.13 -4.41 -4.29
C GLY A 142 27.86 -3.57 -4.13
N THR A 143 27.03 -3.51 -5.17
CA THR A 143 25.71 -2.85 -5.15
C THR A 143 24.53 -3.83 -5.01
N THR A 144 24.81 -5.11 -4.78
CA THR A 144 23.78 -6.17 -4.71
C THR A 144 23.52 -6.58 -3.26
N ILE A 145 22.26 -6.53 -2.86
CA ILE A 145 21.81 -7.04 -1.56
C ILE A 145 21.61 -8.55 -1.67
N THR A 146 22.19 -9.31 -0.74
CA THR A 146 22.22 -10.79 -0.80
C THR A 146 21.70 -11.46 0.46
N GLY A 147 21.13 -10.68 1.38
CA GLY A 147 20.60 -11.19 2.64
C GLY A 147 20.66 -10.17 3.77
N ALA A 148 20.51 -10.65 5.00
CA ALA A 148 20.64 -9.85 6.21
C ALA A 148 21.06 -10.70 7.43
N VAL A 149 21.62 -10.01 8.41
CA VAL A 149 21.94 -10.50 9.74
C VAL A 149 20.90 -9.96 10.72
N PHE A 150 20.41 -10.85 11.57
CA PHE A 150 19.38 -10.61 12.55
C PHE A 150 19.82 -11.09 13.93
N VAL A 151 19.07 -10.67 14.95
CA VAL A 151 19.15 -11.21 16.31
C VAL A 151 17.77 -11.65 16.75
N ASP A 152 17.69 -12.88 17.27
CA ASP A 152 16.50 -13.36 17.96
C ASP A 152 16.32 -12.59 19.29
N VAL A 153 15.17 -11.95 19.48
CA VAL A 153 14.93 -11.05 20.61
C VAL A 153 14.99 -11.78 21.94
N LYS A 154 14.56 -13.05 22.01
CA LYS A 154 14.50 -13.84 23.25
C LYS A 154 15.87 -14.40 23.62
N THR A 155 16.50 -15.10 22.67
CA THR A 155 17.73 -15.86 22.89
C THR A 155 18.99 -15.05 22.66
N LYS A 156 18.87 -13.87 22.04
CA LYS A 156 19.99 -13.02 21.62
C LYS A 156 20.94 -13.68 20.61
N LYS A 157 20.55 -14.83 20.05
CA LYS A 157 21.33 -15.54 19.04
C LYS A 157 21.29 -14.80 17.71
N GLN A 158 22.44 -14.78 17.03
CA GLN A 158 22.54 -14.25 15.69
C GLN A 158 21.95 -15.24 14.66
N ILE A 159 21.16 -14.71 13.74
CA ILE A 159 20.61 -15.44 12.59
C ILE A 159 21.11 -14.75 11.33
N THR A 160 21.69 -15.49 10.41
CA THR A 160 22.12 -14.98 9.10
C THR A 160 21.25 -15.63 8.02
N ILE A 161 20.62 -14.81 7.19
CA ILE A 161 19.74 -15.30 6.12
C ILE A 161 20.25 -14.75 4.81
N TYR A 162 20.64 -15.65 3.90
CA TYR A 162 20.97 -15.31 2.52
C TYR A 162 19.76 -15.49 1.62
N ALA A 163 19.59 -14.58 0.66
CA ALA A 163 18.50 -14.62 -0.30
C ALA A 163 18.96 -14.16 -1.68
N LYS A 164 18.27 -14.65 -2.72
CA LYS A 164 18.47 -14.16 -4.09
C LYS A 164 17.81 -12.79 -4.29
N GLN A 165 16.68 -12.57 -3.62
CA GLN A 165 15.94 -11.32 -3.64
C GLN A 165 15.53 -10.92 -2.22
N VAL A 166 15.84 -9.69 -1.81
CA VAL A 166 15.39 -9.10 -0.55
C VAL A 166 14.22 -8.15 -0.82
N ILE A 167 13.26 -8.09 0.11
CA ILE A 167 12.21 -7.08 0.14
C ILE A 167 12.36 -6.29 1.44
N ASP A 168 12.59 -4.97 1.35
CA ASP A 168 12.50 -4.07 2.50
C ASP A 168 11.03 -3.71 2.73
N ALA A 169 10.51 -4.25 3.83
CA ALA A 169 9.18 -3.96 4.34
C ALA A 169 9.25 -3.48 5.81
N THR A 170 10.38 -2.89 6.20
CA THR A 170 10.53 -2.31 7.54
C THR A 170 9.75 -1.02 7.67
N GLU A 171 9.25 -0.71 8.87
CA GLU A 171 8.40 0.46 9.11
C GLU A 171 9.07 1.80 8.76
N LEU A 172 10.40 1.88 8.88
CA LEU A 172 11.20 3.11 8.72
C LEU A 172 12.26 3.01 7.61
N GLY A 173 12.23 1.97 6.77
CA GLY A 173 13.22 1.76 5.71
C GLY A 173 14.63 1.51 6.26
N ASP A 174 14.75 0.70 7.30
CA ASP A 174 16.01 0.43 7.99
C ASP A 174 16.96 -0.46 7.17
N VAL A 175 16.46 -1.24 6.20
CA VAL A 175 17.34 -1.95 5.24
C VAL A 175 18.00 -0.93 4.31
N LEU A 176 17.25 0.08 3.82
CA LEU A 176 17.82 1.17 3.02
C LEU A 176 19.00 1.84 3.74
N ALA A 177 18.80 2.20 5.01
CA ALA A 177 19.83 2.82 5.83
C ALA A 177 21.03 1.88 6.06
N SER A 178 20.77 0.63 6.43
CA SER A 178 21.82 -0.36 6.69
C SER A 178 22.65 -0.68 5.43
N ALA A 179 22.03 -0.66 4.25
CA ALA A 179 22.66 -0.97 2.97
C ALA A 179 23.25 0.26 2.27
N LYS A 180 23.09 1.47 2.85
CA LYS A 180 23.49 2.74 2.25
C LYS A 180 22.85 2.99 0.88
N ILE A 181 21.59 2.56 0.71
CA ILE A 181 20.81 2.85 -0.48
C ILE A 181 20.33 4.31 -0.39
N PRO A 182 20.46 5.14 -1.43
CA PRO A 182 20.01 6.53 -1.39
C PRO A 182 18.50 6.65 -1.10
N PHE A 183 18.14 7.54 -0.19
CA PHE A 183 16.77 7.84 0.19
C PHE A 183 16.58 9.33 0.51
N ASP A 184 15.34 9.78 0.52
CA ASP A 184 14.90 11.05 1.10
C ASP A 184 14.21 10.84 2.43
N MET A 185 14.13 11.90 3.22
CA MET A 185 13.45 11.96 4.50
C MET A 185 12.85 13.37 4.67
N GLY A 186 11.65 13.46 5.24
CA GLY A 186 10.98 14.75 5.49
C GLY A 186 10.41 15.36 4.23
N MET A 187 10.40 16.69 4.10
CA MET A 187 9.79 17.37 2.96
C MET A 187 10.84 17.79 1.93
N GLU A 188 10.52 17.65 0.64
CA GLU A 188 11.36 18.16 -0.45
C GLU A 188 11.00 19.60 -0.82
N ALA A 189 12.01 20.39 -1.20
CA ALA A 189 11.79 21.69 -1.84
C ALA A 189 10.98 21.55 -3.14
N GLY A 190 10.08 22.50 -3.39
CA GLY A 190 9.32 22.55 -4.64
C GLY A 190 10.19 22.62 -5.90
N SER A 191 11.43 23.15 -5.80
CA SER A 191 12.41 23.16 -6.90
C SER A 191 12.92 21.77 -7.28
N ILE A 192 12.83 20.77 -6.39
CA ILE A 192 13.25 19.39 -6.65
C ILE A 192 12.14 18.59 -7.30
N THR A 193 10.90 18.73 -6.82
CA THR A 193 9.78 17.90 -7.27
C THR A 193 8.91 18.58 -8.33
N GLY A 194 8.95 19.92 -8.41
CA GLY A 194 8.02 20.74 -9.16
C GLY A 194 6.64 20.84 -8.50
N GLU A 195 6.48 20.37 -7.26
CA GLU A 195 5.21 20.41 -6.53
C GLU A 195 5.06 21.75 -5.80
N ASN A 196 3.96 22.45 -6.04
CA ASN A 196 3.69 23.74 -5.42
C ASN A 196 2.95 23.58 -4.09
N VAL A 197 3.69 23.23 -3.03
CA VAL A 197 3.17 22.98 -1.68
C VAL A 197 3.78 23.88 -0.61
N ASN A 198 4.32 25.04 -1.02
CA ASN A 198 4.94 26.03 -0.14
C ASN A 198 6.07 25.47 0.76
N VAL A 199 6.89 24.57 0.22
CA VAL A 199 8.13 24.11 0.85
C VAL A 199 9.30 24.69 0.04
N PRO A 200 9.90 25.81 0.48
CA PRO A 200 10.98 26.46 -0.26
C PRO A 200 12.31 25.70 -0.18
N GLU A 201 12.56 25.00 0.93
CA GLU A 201 13.78 24.25 1.19
C GLU A 201 13.48 22.85 1.74
N SER A 202 14.28 21.88 1.32
CA SER A 202 14.18 20.51 1.82
C SER A 202 14.56 20.44 3.30
N ASN A 203 13.85 19.62 4.06
CA ASN A 203 14.07 19.46 5.50
C ASN A 203 13.71 18.03 5.94
N ASP A 204 14.01 17.69 7.19
CA ASP A 204 13.75 16.37 7.77
C ASP A 204 12.44 16.28 8.55
N ILE A 205 11.53 17.25 8.37
CA ILE A 205 10.26 17.27 9.10
C ILE A 205 9.33 16.21 8.52
N ILE A 206 9.04 15.20 9.32
CA ILE A 206 8.11 14.13 8.98
C ILE A 206 6.70 14.43 9.49
N GLN A 207 5.73 13.62 9.05
CA GLN A 207 4.40 13.61 9.65
C GLN A 207 4.43 13.15 11.12
N ASP A 208 3.51 13.70 11.91
CA ASP A 208 3.26 13.33 13.30
C ASP A 208 3.00 11.82 13.39
N ILE A 209 3.52 11.19 14.44
CA ILE A 209 3.24 9.79 14.74
C ILE A 209 2.09 9.70 15.75
N THR A 210 1.52 8.51 15.89
CA THR A 210 0.53 8.23 16.95
C THR A 210 0.94 6.96 17.66
N TYR A 211 0.87 6.94 18.99
CA TYR A 211 0.78 5.66 19.69
C TYR A 211 -0.70 5.34 19.86
N ALA A 212 -1.25 4.44 19.05
CA ALA A 212 -2.67 4.13 19.14
C ALA A 212 -2.99 3.43 20.47
N ALA A 213 -4.26 3.39 20.83
CA ALA A 213 -4.78 2.57 21.94
C ALA A 213 -6.15 2.02 21.55
N ILE A 214 -6.51 0.84 22.07
CA ILE A 214 -7.88 0.34 21.97
C ILE A 214 -8.51 0.46 23.36
N LEU A 215 -9.63 1.18 23.43
CA LEU A 215 -10.49 1.23 24.60
C LEU A 215 -11.66 0.27 24.44
N LYS A 216 -12.07 -0.33 25.54
CA LYS A 216 -13.25 -1.19 25.66
C LYS A 216 -14.28 -0.50 26.55
N ASP A 217 -15.53 -0.52 26.13
CA ASP A 217 -16.66 -0.12 26.96
C ASP A 217 -16.97 -1.25 27.95
N TYR A 218 -16.72 -1.00 29.24
CA TYR A 218 -17.02 -1.95 30.31
C TYR A 218 -18.44 -1.83 30.86
N GLY A 219 -19.27 -0.99 30.25
CA GLY A 219 -20.66 -0.79 30.60
C GLY A 219 -20.87 0.36 31.58
N LYS A 220 -22.13 0.81 31.60
CA LYS A 220 -22.57 1.94 32.43
C LYS A 220 -22.32 1.66 33.92
N GLY A 221 -21.71 2.62 34.61
CA GLY A 221 -21.46 2.57 36.05
C GLY A 221 -20.14 1.91 36.46
N VAL A 222 -19.40 1.33 35.52
CA VAL A 222 -18.02 0.86 35.76
C VAL A 222 -17.06 2.05 35.65
N ASP A 223 -16.12 2.15 36.59
CA ASP A 223 -15.04 3.14 36.57
C ASP A 223 -13.71 2.46 36.23
N LYS A 224 -13.16 2.80 35.06
CA LYS A 224 -11.87 2.36 34.52
C LYS A 224 -10.87 3.53 34.44
N THR A 225 -11.13 4.61 35.17
CA THR A 225 -10.26 5.78 35.18
C THR A 225 -8.83 5.37 35.55
N LEU A 226 -7.88 5.72 34.69
CA LEU A 226 -6.47 5.45 34.93
C LEU A 226 -5.96 6.28 36.12
N PRO A 227 -4.88 5.85 36.81
CA PRO A 227 -4.19 6.72 37.74
C PRO A 227 -3.75 8.02 37.05
N LYS A 228 -3.81 9.16 37.75
CA LYS A 228 -3.41 10.46 37.18
C LYS A 228 -1.98 10.38 36.63
N PRO A 229 -1.78 10.59 35.32
CA PRO A 229 -0.45 10.48 34.72
C PRO A 229 0.45 11.66 35.11
N ALA A 230 1.77 11.42 35.07
CA ALA A 230 2.76 12.45 35.29
C ALA A 230 2.65 13.56 34.22
N ASN A 231 2.90 14.82 34.62
CA ASN A 231 2.83 16.00 33.77
C ASN A 231 1.49 16.18 33.04
N TYR A 232 0.39 15.70 33.64
CA TYR A 232 -0.94 15.88 33.09
C TYR A 232 -1.41 17.33 33.21
N ASP A 233 -1.69 17.94 32.06
CA ASP A 233 -2.40 19.20 31.92
C ASP A 233 -3.54 19.00 30.89
N PRO A 234 -4.82 19.16 31.27
CA PRO A 234 -5.93 18.99 30.32
C PRO A 234 -5.88 20.00 29.16
N MET A 235 -5.20 21.14 29.31
CA MET A 235 -5.03 22.12 28.22
C MET A 235 -4.16 21.61 27.07
N GLU A 236 -3.42 20.51 27.25
CA GLU A 236 -2.72 19.81 26.15
C GLU A 236 -3.69 19.42 25.02
N PHE A 237 -4.95 19.15 25.35
CA PHE A 237 -6.00 18.67 24.43
C PHE A 237 -7.07 19.73 24.15
N ASP A 238 -6.80 21.00 24.42
CA ASP A 238 -7.74 22.09 24.17
C ASP A 238 -8.16 22.15 22.68
N GLY A 239 -9.47 22.07 22.44
CA GLY A 239 -10.06 22.05 21.11
C GLY A 239 -10.12 20.66 20.45
N CYS A 240 -9.93 19.57 21.20
CA CYS A 240 -10.10 18.22 20.66
C CYS A 240 -11.55 17.91 20.23
N CYS A 241 -12.52 18.52 20.91
CA CYS A 241 -13.94 18.44 20.63
C CYS A 241 -14.66 19.71 21.13
N ASN A 242 -15.93 19.86 20.77
CA ASN A 242 -16.73 21.04 21.11
C ASN A 242 -16.88 21.27 22.63
N GLU A 243 -17.01 20.17 23.38
CA GLU A 243 -17.24 20.16 24.83
C GLU A 243 -16.00 20.61 25.61
N PHE A 244 -14.82 20.64 24.97
CA PHE A 244 -13.58 21.07 25.59
C PHE A 244 -12.78 21.97 24.65
N CYS A 245 -13.16 23.25 24.60
CA CYS A 245 -12.48 24.26 23.81
C CYS A 245 -12.51 25.62 24.49
N SER A 246 -11.34 26.21 24.74
CA SER A 246 -11.19 27.56 25.28
C SER A 246 -11.59 28.65 24.28
N LYS A 247 -11.62 28.33 22.98
CA LYS A 247 -11.91 29.26 21.87
C LYS A 247 -12.90 28.63 20.87
N PRO A 248 -14.16 28.37 21.27
CA PRO A 248 -15.12 27.64 20.44
C PRO A 248 -15.40 28.34 19.10
N ALA A 249 -15.31 29.68 19.03
CA ALA A 249 -15.45 30.45 17.80
C ALA A 249 -14.37 30.16 16.74
N LYS A 250 -13.26 29.49 17.11
CA LYS A 250 -12.17 29.11 16.19
C LYS A 250 -12.25 27.66 15.72
N LEU A 251 -13.23 26.88 16.20
CA LEU A 251 -13.43 25.52 15.72
C LEU A 251 -13.97 25.57 14.29
N THR A 252 -13.21 24.99 13.37
CA THR A 252 -13.61 24.87 11.96
C THR A 252 -14.47 23.63 11.70
N SER A 253 -14.54 22.70 12.66
CA SER A 253 -15.29 21.46 12.59
C SER A 253 -16.20 21.28 13.80
N ASN A 254 -17.49 20.99 13.58
CA ASN A 254 -18.47 20.70 14.62
C ASN A 254 -18.35 19.22 15.06
N VAL A 255 -17.37 18.90 15.91
CA VAL A 255 -17.08 17.53 16.37
C VAL A 255 -17.33 17.44 17.88
N THR A 256 -18.39 16.73 18.25
CA THR A 256 -18.68 16.40 19.66
C THR A 256 -17.70 15.36 20.18
N ALA A 257 -17.58 15.28 21.50
CA ALA A 257 -16.77 14.28 22.21
C ALA A 257 -17.17 12.85 21.79
N GLN A 258 -18.48 12.60 21.64
CA GLN A 258 -18.98 11.33 21.14
C GLN A 258 -18.53 11.06 19.69
N LYS A 259 -18.68 12.04 18.79
CA LYS A 259 -18.28 11.89 17.39
C LYS A 259 -16.76 11.68 17.25
N MET A 260 -15.97 12.32 18.10
CA MET A 260 -14.52 12.09 18.19
C MET A 260 -14.21 10.62 18.52
N LEU A 261 -14.88 10.02 19.50
CA LEU A 261 -14.70 8.60 19.81
C LEU A 261 -15.20 7.70 18.67
N GLU A 262 -16.35 8.04 18.08
CA GLU A 262 -16.95 7.26 17.00
C GLU A 262 -16.14 7.25 15.71
N TYR A 263 -15.16 8.14 15.57
CA TYR A 263 -14.19 8.10 14.47
C TYR A 263 -13.51 6.73 14.39
N GLY A 264 -13.05 6.23 15.54
CA GLY A 264 -12.36 4.96 15.67
C GLY A 264 -13.23 3.85 16.23
N LYS A 265 -14.56 3.94 16.17
CA LYS A 265 -15.43 2.88 16.70
C LYS A 265 -15.15 1.56 16.00
N LEU A 266 -14.91 0.52 16.80
CA LEU A 266 -14.69 -0.85 16.35
C LEU A 266 -15.91 -1.71 16.73
N PRO A 267 -16.02 -2.94 16.19
CA PRO A 267 -16.98 -3.92 16.67
C PRO A 267 -16.86 -4.18 18.19
N ASN A 268 -17.89 -4.81 18.76
CA ASN A 268 -17.89 -5.30 20.15
C ASN A 268 -17.62 -4.25 21.23
N GLY A 269 -18.10 -3.01 21.03
CA GLY A 269 -18.02 -1.95 22.04
C GLY A 269 -16.60 -1.44 22.27
N LYS A 270 -15.74 -1.48 21.25
CA LYS A 270 -14.36 -1.02 21.31
C LYS A 270 -14.14 0.26 20.50
N TYR A 271 -13.10 1.00 20.84
CA TYR A 271 -12.77 2.29 20.25
C TYR A 271 -11.26 2.42 20.07
N MET A 272 -10.82 2.69 18.84
CA MET A 272 -9.45 3.05 18.53
C MET A 272 -9.20 4.54 18.83
N ILE A 273 -8.19 4.80 19.65
CA ILE A 273 -7.69 6.15 19.95
C ILE A 273 -6.55 6.48 18.99
N ASN A 274 -6.88 7.25 17.96
CA ASN A 274 -5.96 7.82 16.98
C ASN A 274 -6.53 9.16 16.52
N TRP A 275 -6.44 10.18 17.38
CA TRP A 275 -7.09 11.48 17.14
C TRP A 275 -6.07 12.57 16.79
N PRO A 276 -6.20 13.21 15.60
CA PRO A 276 -5.15 14.06 15.08
C PRO A 276 -5.13 15.48 15.66
N GLY A 277 -3.92 16.05 15.73
CA GLY A 277 -3.68 17.39 16.28
C GLY A 277 -3.91 17.48 17.79
N LYS A 278 -5.13 17.75 18.23
CA LYS A 278 -5.47 17.98 19.66
C LYS A 278 -5.76 16.69 20.43
N GLY A 279 -5.19 15.56 19.99
CA GLY A 279 -5.34 14.25 20.62
C GLY A 279 -4.00 13.62 20.94
N ASN A 280 -3.83 12.34 20.59
CA ASN A 280 -2.63 11.55 20.88
C ASN A 280 -1.59 11.51 19.74
N ASP A 281 -1.76 12.30 18.69
CA ASP A 281 -0.67 12.59 17.75
C ASP A 281 0.49 13.29 18.46
N ILE A 282 1.73 12.98 18.09
CA ILE A 282 2.93 13.63 18.64
C ILE A 282 4.00 13.76 17.54
N TYR A 283 4.64 14.92 17.48
CA TYR A 283 5.79 15.10 16.60
C TYR A 283 7.04 14.47 17.20
N ILE A 284 7.50 13.36 16.62
CA ILE A 284 8.78 12.70 16.97
C ILE A 284 9.38 12.11 15.70
N ASN A 285 10.52 12.65 15.24
CA ASN A 285 11.28 12.06 14.13
C ASN A 285 12.19 10.93 14.62
N MET A 286 11.70 9.68 14.56
CA MET A 286 12.46 8.47 14.95
C MET A 286 13.38 7.91 13.86
N ILE A 287 13.29 8.42 12.62
CA ILE A 287 14.06 7.90 11.49
C ILE A 287 15.57 7.97 11.75
N PRO A 288 16.18 9.11 12.12
CA PRO A 288 17.62 9.22 12.34
C PRO A 288 18.09 8.61 13.68
N MET A 289 17.16 8.19 14.54
CA MET A 289 17.47 7.72 15.90
C MET A 289 18.04 6.29 15.91
N ASN A 290 18.94 6.03 16.86
CA ASN A 290 19.39 4.68 17.20
C ASN A 290 18.36 3.92 18.06
N GLU A 291 18.62 2.64 18.33
CA GLU A 291 17.68 1.77 19.09
C GLU A 291 17.32 2.33 20.48
N GLN A 292 18.31 2.85 21.23
CA GLN A 292 18.07 3.40 22.56
C GLN A 292 17.21 4.67 22.52
N GLN A 293 17.51 5.56 21.57
CA GLN A 293 16.74 6.79 21.36
C GLN A 293 15.30 6.47 20.93
N ARG A 294 15.10 5.50 20.03
CA ARG A 294 13.76 5.05 19.62
C ARG A 294 12.97 4.51 20.82
N LYS A 295 13.58 3.72 21.70
CA LYS A 295 12.93 3.23 22.93
C LYS A 295 12.45 4.38 23.83
N ALA A 296 13.29 5.39 24.06
CA ALA A 296 12.91 6.55 24.86
C ALA A 296 11.78 7.35 24.20
N ALA A 297 11.85 7.55 22.90
CA ALA A 297 10.85 8.26 22.12
C ALA A 297 9.49 7.52 22.09
N ILE A 298 9.50 6.19 22.06
CA ILE A 298 8.30 5.36 22.20
C ILE A 298 7.64 5.58 23.57
N GLN A 299 8.41 5.64 24.65
CA GLN A 299 7.85 5.91 25.99
C GLN A 299 7.20 7.29 26.06
N GLN A 300 7.79 8.30 25.40
CA GLN A 300 7.19 9.63 25.29
C GLN A 300 5.83 9.60 24.56
N ALA A 301 5.74 8.87 23.44
CA ALA A 301 4.51 8.73 22.67
C ALA A 301 3.42 7.96 23.45
N LYS A 302 3.79 6.88 24.16
CA LYS A 302 2.90 6.16 25.08
C LYS A 302 2.37 7.09 26.17
N ALA A 303 3.24 7.88 26.79
CA ALA A 303 2.85 8.81 27.84
C ALA A 303 1.82 9.85 27.37
N LYS A 304 1.94 10.40 26.14
CA LYS A 304 0.93 11.31 25.58
C LYS A 304 -0.43 10.61 25.42
N THR A 305 -0.42 9.36 24.96
CA THR A 305 -1.64 8.56 24.79
C THR A 305 -2.34 8.28 26.13
N ILE A 306 -1.58 7.91 27.16
CA ILE A 306 -2.13 7.73 28.51
C ILE A 306 -2.72 9.03 29.07
N ARG A 307 -2.06 10.18 28.86
CA ARG A 307 -2.62 11.49 29.23
C ARG A 307 -3.94 11.78 28.51
N PHE A 308 -4.02 11.46 27.22
CA PHE A 308 -5.26 11.66 26.45
C PHE A 308 -6.38 10.74 26.94
N ILE A 309 -6.12 9.46 27.22
CA ILE A 309 -7.13 8.56 27.79
C ILE A 309 -7.64 9.05 29.15
N TYR A 310 -6.72 9.46 30.04
CA TYR A 310 -7.10 10.04 31.33
C TYR A 310 -7.92 11.34 31.17
N PHE A 311 -7.61 12.15 30.16
CA PHE A 311 -8.41 13.32 29.79
C PHE A 311 -9.84 12.93 29.37
N LEU A 312 -10.01 11.93 28.50
CA LEU A 312 -11.33 11.44 28.09
C LEU A 312 -12.17 10.99 29.30
N GLN A 313 -11.54 10.29 30.25
CA GLN A 313 -12.21 9.76 31.43
C GLN A 313 -12.59 10.87 32.42
N THR A 314 -11.74 11.87 32.63
CA THR A 314 -11.92 12.88 33.69
C THR A 314 -12.56 14.18 33.23
N GLN A 315 -12.23 14.68 32.03
CA GLN A 315 -12.77 15.94 31.51
C GLN A 315 -14.05 15.72 30.69
N LEU A 316 -14.12 14.61 29.94
CA LEU A 316 -15.28 14.28 29.10
C LEU A 316 -16.21 13.23 29.72
N GLY A 317 -15.84 12.68 30.89
CA GLY A 317 -16.71 11.78 31.66
C GLY A 317 -16.79 10.33 31.17
N PHE A 318 -15.93 9.90 30.23
CA PHE A 318 -15.92 8.54 29.69
C PHE A 318 -15.25 7.52 30.62
N LYS A 319 -15.61 7.54 31.91
CA LYS A 319 -15.01 6.69 32.96
C LYS A 319 -15.17 5.19 32.71
N HIS A 320 -16.21 4.79 31.97
CA HIS A 320 -16.49 3.40 31.62
C HIS A 320 -15.58 2.84 30.51
N LEU A 321 -14.89 3.72 29.78
CA LEU A 321 -13.92 3.32 28.77
C LEU A 321 -12.57 3.07 29.43
N GLY A 322 -12.06 1.85 29.33
CA GLY A 322 -10.72 1.47 29.80
C GLY A 322 -9.87 0.88 28.68
N LEU A 323 -8.55 0.80 28.85
CA LEU A 323 -7.70 0.04 27.94
C LEU A 323 -8.23 -1.39 27.82
N ALA A 324 -8.31 -1.89 26.58
CA ALA A 324 -8.85 -3.22 26.33
C ALA A 324 -7.89 -4.29 26.85
N ASP A 325 -8.39 -5.14 27.75
CA ASP A 325 -7.66 -6.24 28.39
C ASP A 325 -7.53 -7.50 27.53
N ASP A 326 -8.13 -7.49 26.34
CA ASP A 326 -8.28 -8.63 25.44
C ASP A 326 -7.71 -8.37 24.03
N GLU A 327 -6.95 -7.29 23.83
CA GLU A 327 -6.44 -6.90 22.51
C GLU A 327 -4.95 -7.19 22.30
N PHE A 328 -4.07 -6.59 23.10
CA PHE A 328 -2.63 -6.67 22.87
C PHE A 328 -1.95 -7.58 23.90
N PRO A 329 -0.93 -8.35 23.52
CA PRO A 329 -0.17 -9.22 24.43
C PRO A 329 0.86 -8.45 25.29
N THR A 330 0.81 -7.12 25.29
CA THR A 330 1.74 -6.25 26.01
C THR A 330 1.27 -6.06 27.44
N ALA A 331 2.22 -5.94 28.38
CA ALA A 331 1.90 -5.76 29.80
C ALA A 331 1.16 -4.44 30.10
N ASP A 332 1.33 -3.43 29.24
CA ASP A 332 0.68 -2.13 29.35
C ASP A 332 -0.60 -2.00 28.51
N GLN A 333 -1.06 -3.10 27.89
CA GLN A 333 -2.28 -3.16 27.06
C GLN A 333 -2.27 -2.21 25.86
N LEU A 334 -1.11 -1.67 25.48
CA LEU A 334 -0.92 -0.81 24.32
C LEU A 334 -0.38 -1.60 23.12
N PRO A 335 -0.53 -1.11 21.87
CA PRO A 335 0.05 -1.74 20.69
C PRO A 335 1.54 -2.07 20.80
N LEU A 336 2.03 -3.03 20.02
CA LEU A 336 3.42 -3.50 20.04
C LEU A 336 4.41 -2.46 19.48
N ILE A 337 3.95 -1.63 18.54
CA ILE A 337 4.74 -0.58 17.88
C ILE A 337 3.92 0.72 17.77
N PRO A 338 4.55 1.90 17.64
CA PRO A 338 3.84 3.11 17.26
C PRO A 338 3.37 3.07 15.80
N TYR A 339 2.37 3.88 15.48
CA TYR A 339 1.98 4.13 14.10
C TYR A 339 2.89 5.20 13.46
N HIS A 340 3.73 4.75 12.54
CA HIS A 340 4.54 5.62 11.69
C HIS A 340 3.80 5.94 10.39
N ARG A 341 3.54 7.23 10.13
CA ARG A 341 2.95 7.71 8.87
C ARG A 341 3.99 7.82 7.75
N GLU A 342 5.24 8.12 8.10
CA GLU A 342 6.33 8.37 7.15
C GLU A 342 7.56 7.49 7.44
N SER A 343 8.30 7.18 6.37
CA SER A 343 9.53 6.40 6.38
C SER A 343 10.59 7.12 5.54
N ARG A 344 11.84 6.64 5.58
CA ARG A 344 12.80 6.88 4.48
C ARG A 344 12.16 6.49 3.15
N ARG A 345 12.24 7.35 2.14
CA ARG A 345 11.70 7.11 0.80
C ARG A 345 12.82 6.86 -0.18
N VAL A 346 12.90 5.67 -0.77
CA VAL A 346 14.01 5.28 -1.65
C VAL A 346 14.10 6.20 -2.88
N LYS A 347 15.31 6.42 -3.40
CA LYS A 347 15.52 6.93 -4.76
C LYS A 347 15.30 5.78 -5.76
N GLY A 348 14.07 5.64 -6.24
CA GLY A 348 13.68 4.58 -7.17
C GLY A 348 13.92 4.92 -8.64
N LEU A 349 13.64 3.97 -9.54
CA LEU A 349 13.66 4.17 -11.01
C LEU A 349 12.68 5.26 -11.46
N VAL A 350 11.62 5.46 -10.67
CA VAL A 350 10.62 6.50 -10.85
C VAL A 350 10.41 7.21 -9.53
N ARG A 351 10.21 8.53 -9.58
CA ARG A 351 9.71 9.31 -8.46
C ARG A 351 8.24 9.66 -8.70
N PHE A 352 7.35 9.10 -7.90
CA PHE A 352 5.91 9.38 -8.02
C PHE A 352 5.54 10.66 -7.27
N LYS A 353 4.73 11.54 -7.87
CA LYS A 353 4.56 12.96 -7.50
C LYS A 353 3.14 13.43 -7.78
N ILE A 354 2.72 14.58 -7.25
CA ILE A 354 1.36 15.10 -7.39
C ILE A 354 0.94 15.21 -8.86
N GLN A 355 1.83 15.62 -9.77
CA GLN A 355 1.49 15.80 -11.18
C GLN A 355 1.02 14.48 -11.82
N HIS A 356 1.61 13.36 -11.39
CA HIS A 356 1.29 12.02 -11.87
C HIS A 356 -0.06 11.49 -11.36
N ILE A 357 -0.58 12.02 -10.24
CA ILE A 357 -1.91 11.64 -9.72
C ILE A 357 -2.98 12.65 -10.14
N ALA A 358 -2.68 13.94 -10.17
CA ALA A 358 -3.65 14.98 -10.50
C ALA A 358 -3.95 15.03 -11.99
N GLN A 359 -2.95 14.80 -12.85
CA GLN A 359 -3.07 14.89 -14.31
C GLN A 359 -2.32 13.74 -15.01
N PRO A 360 -2.65 12.47 -14.71
CA PRO A 360 -1.86 11.30 -15.12
C PRO A 360 -1.67 11.18 -16.64
N PHE A 361 -2.66 11.61 -17.43
CA PHE A 361 -2.69 11.40 -18.87
C PHE A 361 -1.97 12.49 -19.70
N THR A 362 -1.51 13.57 -19.06
CA THR A 362 -0.84 14.70 -19.73
C THR A 362 0.63 14.83 -19.35
N GLN A 363 1.13 14.00 -18.43
CA GLN A 363 2.54 13.98 -18.05
C GLN A 363 3.40 13.35 -19.14
N THR A 364 4.66 13.78 -19.23
CA THR A 364 5.66 13.19 -20.12
C THR A 364 5.91 11.72 -19.76
N GLU A 365 6.06 11.43 -18.47
CA GLU A 365 6.07 10.09 -17.94
C GLU A 365 4.63 9.57 -17.83
N ALA A 366 4.27 8.64 -18.70
CA ALA A 366 2.95 8.01 -18.72
C ALA A 366 2.84 6.89 -17.65
N LEU A 367 3.18 7.23 -16.40
CA LEU A 367 3.32 6.28 -15.29
C LEU A 367 2.04 5.49 -15.01
N TYR A 368 0.87 6.02 -15.35
CA TYR A 368 -0.40 5.30 -15.26
C TYR A 368 -0.40 3.97 -16.03
N ARG A 369 0.44 3.81 -17.05
CA ARG A 369 0.59 2.55 -17.80
C ARG A 369 1.32 1.47 -17.01
N THR A 370 2.02 1.85 -15.95
CA THR A 370 2.85 0.97 -15.11
C THR A 370 2.26 0.68 -13.73
N GLY A 371 0.97 1.01 -13.53
CA GLY A 371 0.29 0.84 -12.25
C GLY A 371 0.26 -0.59 -11.74
N ILE A 372 0.50 -0.76 -10.44
CA ILE A 372 0.51 -2.07 -9.75
C ILE A 372 -0.33 -2.12 -8.47
N ALA A 373 -0.82 -0.98 -8.02
CA ALA A 373 -1.70 -0.80 -6.87
C ALA A 373 -2.54 0.44 -7.12
N VAL A 374 -3.70 0.57 -6.48
CA VAL A 374 -4.59 1.72 -6.64
C VAL A 374 -4.87 2.39 -5.30
N GLY A 375 -5.06 3.70 -5.29
CA GLY A 375 -5.47 4.47 -4.11
C GLY A 375 -6.60 5.42 -4.46
N ASP A 376 -7.56 5.61 -3.55
CA ASP A 376 -8.65 6.58 -3.72
C ASP A 376 -8.75 7.62 -2.60
N TYR A 377 -7.89 7.59 -1.59
CA TYR A 377 -7.98 8.55 -0.50
C TYR A 377 -7.32 9.88 -0.89
N PRO A 378 -7.81 11.03 -0.39
CA PRO A 378 -7.14 12.32 -0.55
C PRO A 378 -5.72 12.31 -0.01
N ILE A 379 -4.91 13.30 -0.38
CA ILE A 379 -3.64 13.53 0.30
C ILE A 379 -3.96 14.11 1.68
N ASP A 380 -3.59 13.37 2.73
CA ASP A 380 -3.86 13.75 4.12
C ASP A 380 -2.56 13.75 4.93
N HIS A 381 -2.01 14.95 5.15
CA HIS A 381 -0.80 15.15 5.94
C HIS A 381 -1.09 15.55 7.37
N HIS A 382 -0.42 14.89 8.31
CA HIS A 382 -0.51 15.17 9.74
C HIS A 382 0.78 15.87 10.19
N HIS A 383 0.75 17.20 10.26
CA HIS A 383 1.90 18.03 10.68
C HIS A 383 1.51 19.07 11.75
N ARG A 384 0.40 18.83 12.44
CA ARG A 384 -0.24 19.82 13.32
C ARG A 384 0.57 20.08 14.58
N GLU A 385 1.42 19.14 15.00
CA GLU A 385 2.27 19.27 16.18
C GLU A 385 3.61 19.95 15.88
N ASN A 386 3.98 20.12 14.61
CA ASN A 386 5.18 20.86 14.22
C ASN A 386 4.83 22.15 13.44
N PRO A 387 4.88 23.33 14.08
CA PRO A 387 4.49 24.59 13.43
C PRO A 387 5.42 25.02 12.29
N LYS A 388 6.59 24.39 12.13
CA LYS A 388 7.52 24.64 11.01
C LYS A 388 7.08 23.95 9.72
N ALA A 389 6.16 23.00 9.79
CA ALA A 389 5.63 22.33 8.61
C ALA A 389 4.44 23.10 8.00
N PRO A 390 4.19 22.96 6.69
CA PRO A 390 3.02 23.53 6.05
C PRO A 390 1.72 22.96 6.63
N GLN A 391 0.85 23.85 7.11
CA GLN A 391 -0.41 23.46 7.78
C GLN A 391 -1.61 23.29 6.82
N HIS A 392 -1.39 23.41 5.50
CA HIS A 392 -2.44 23.43 4.48
C HIS A 392 -2.57 22.10 3.71
N LEU A 393 -1.78 21.08 4.04
CA LEU A 393 -1.75 19.79 3.34
C LEU A 393 -2.68 18.72 3.95
N GLY A 394 -3.57 19.12 4.87
CA GLY A 394 -4.65 18.25 5.34
C GLY A 394 -5.79 18.28 4.33
N PHE A 395 -5.92 17.23 3.51
CA PHE A 395 -6.96 17.02 2.48
C PHE A 395 -6.77 17.75 1.15
N TYR A 396 -5.61 17.59 0.51
CA TYR A 396 -5.42 18.07 -0.85
C TYR A 396 -6.17 17.15 -1.86
N PRO A 397 -7.07 17.71 -2.69
CA PRO A 397 -7.94 16.92 -3.56
C PRO A 397 -7.19 16.39 -4.78
N VAL A 398 -7.29 15.08 -5.00
CA VAL A 398 -6.72 14.37 -6.17
C VAL A 398 -7.74 13.33 -6.64
N PRO A 399 -7.74 12.89 -7.91
CA PRO A 399 -8.54 11.74 -8.29
C PRO A 399 -7.94 10.44 -7.72
N SER A 400 -8.65 9.33 -7.84
CA SER A 400 -8.04 8.03 -7.54
C SER A 400 -6.93 7.72 -8.55
N PHE A 401 -5.85 7.09 -8.08
CA PHE A 401 -4.60 6.94 -8.80
C PHE A 401 -4.09 5.50 -8.76
N ASN A 402 -3.07 5.20 -9.56
CA ASN A 402 -2.31 3.96 -9.48
C ASN A 402 -0.82 4.20 -9.21
N VAL A 403 -0.23 3.36 -8.36
CA VAL A 403 1.21 3.44 -7.99
C VAL A 403 2.04 2.73 -9.07
N PRO A 404 3.08 3.37 -9.62
CA PRO A 404 3.90 2.78 -10.69
C PRO A 404 4.90 1.76 -10.16
N LEU A 405 5.15 0.68 -10.93
CA LEU A 405 6.10 -0.39 -10.56
C LEU A 405 7.50 0.14 -10.25
N GLY A 406 8.00 1.09 -11.05
CA GLY A 406 9.33 1.68 -10.89
C GLY A 406 9.56 2.39 -9.55
N ALA A 407 8.49 2.71 -8.80
CA ALA A 407 8.62 3.28 -7.46
C ALA A 407 9.10 2.26 -6.41
N LEU A 408 9.01 0.95 -6.69
CA LEU A 408 9.40 -0.12 -5.78
C LEU A 408 10.87 -0.54 -5.95
N ILE A 409 11.53 -0.06 -7.00
CA ILE A 409 12.83 -0.57 -7.46
C ILE A 409 13.88 0.51 -7.26
N PRO A 410 14.91 0.29 -6.40
CA PRO A 410 15.99 1.24 -6.22
C PRO A 410 16.79 1.49 -7.49
N GLN A 411 17.18 2.73 -7.76
CA GLN A 411 17.90 3.08 -8.99
C GLN A 411 19.31 2.46 -9.03
N THR A 412 20.00 2.44 -7.90
CA THR A 412 21.45 2.16 -7.82
C THR A 412 21.80 0.75 -7.32
N HIS A 413 20.86 0.03 -6.71
CA HIS A 413 21.11 -1.25 -6.06
C HIS A 413 20.29 -2.39 -6.67
N ASN A 414 20.84 -3.59 -6.57
CA ASN A 414 20.27 -4.83 -7.08
C ASN A 414 19.92 -5.79 -5.93
N GLY A 415 19.10 -6.81 -6.21
CA GLY A 415 18.72 -7.81 -5.20
C GLY A 415 17.81 -7.27 -4.09
N ILE A 416 17.18 -6.11 -4.28
CA ILE A 416 16.25 -5.50 -3.33
C ILE A 416 15.02 -4.88 -4.01
N ILE A 417 13.84 -5.02 -3.39
CA ILE A 417 12.55 -4.42 -3.75
C ILE A 417 11.95 -3.76 -2.50
N ILE A 418 11.14 -2.70 -2.66
CA ILE A 418 10.52 -1.96 -1.55
C ILE A 418 9.00 -2.21 -1.54
N ALA A 419 8.42 -2.53 -0.38
CA ALA A 419 7.03 -3.01 -0.26
C ALA A 419 6.14 -2.26 0.75
N GLU A 420 6.72 -1.37 1.56
CA GLU A 420 6.03 -0.65 2.66
C GLU A 420 5.99 0.86 2.37
N LYS A 421 5.94 1.73 3.38
CA LYS A 421 5.91 3.20 3.23
C LYS A 421 7.18 3.79 2.57
N SER A 422 8.22 2.99 2.38
CA SER A 422 9.55 3.45 1.92
C SER A 422 9.70 3.59 0.40
N ILE A 423 8.63 3.41 -0.38
CA ILE A 423 8.64 3.51 -1.84
C ILE A 423 9.04 4.90 -2.35
N SER A 424 9.43 5.00 -3.62
CA SER A 424 9.90 6.24 -4.25
C SER A 424 8.75 7.18 -4.62
N VAL A 425 8.25 7.89 -3.61
CA VAL A 425 7.22 8.93 -3.73
C VAL A 425 7.77 10.27 -3.20
N SER A 426 7.19 11.40 -3.62
CA SER A 426 7.39 12.68 -2.91
C SER A 426 6.78 12.62 -1.51
N ASN A 427 7.22 13.49 -0.61
CA ASN A 427 6.58 13.65 0.69
C ASN A 427 5.08 13.88 0.55
N VAL A 428 4.67 14.72 -0.41
CA VAL A 428 3.25 15.05 -0.58
C VAL A 428 2.43 13.82 -0.96
N VAL A 429 2.88 13.04 -1.94
CA VAL A 429 2.20 11.80 -2.36
C VAL A 429 2.25 10.69 -1.31
N ASN A 430 3.24 10.71 -0.40
CA ASN A 430 3.25 9.80 0.74
C ASN A 430 1.97 9.91 1.59
N GLY A 431 1.37 11.11 1.70
CA GLY A 431 0.15 11.36 2.45
C GLY A 431 -1.10 10.59 1.99
N THR A 432 -1.07 9.97 0.81
CA THR A 432 -2.15 9.08 0.33
C THR A 432 -1.67 7.65 0.05
N THR A 433 -0.42 7.48 -0.39
CA THR A 433 0.14 6.14 -0.66
C THR A 433 0.44 5.32 0.60
N ARG A 434 0.58 5.96 1.76
CA ARG A 434 0.88 5.29 3.04
C ARG A 434 -0.28 4.48 3.63
N LEU A 435 -1.49 4.61 3.11
CA LEU A 435 -2.68 3.98 3.71
C LEU A 435 -2.67 2.46 3.54
N GLN A 436 -3.26 1.77 4.52
CA GLN A 436 -3.21 0.33 4.67
C GLN A 436 -3.62 -0.42 3.38
N PRO A 437 -4.72 -0.08 2.67
CA PRO A 437 -5.04 -0.76 1.41
C PRO A 437 -3.95 -0.60 0.35
N CYS A 438 -3.46 0.62 0.16
CA CYS A 438 -2.45 0.96 -0.86
C CYS A 438 -1.12 0.25 -0.58
N VAL A 439 -0.69 0.25 0.69
CA VAL A 439 0.50 -0.45 1.15
C VAL A 439 0.36 -1.96 0.98
N MET A 440 -0.79 -2.54 1.32
CA MET A 440 -1.03 -3.99 1.17
C MET A 440 -0.94 -4.43 -0.31
N MET A 441 -1.55 -3.66 -1.22
CA MET A 441 -1.44 -3.93 -2.67
C MET A 441 -0.03 -3.70 -3.20
N THR A 442 0.66 -2.67 -2.74
CA THR A 442 2.06 -2.41 -3.11
C THR A 442 2.95 -3.57 -2.67
N GLY A 443 2.72 -4.11 -1.48
CA GLY A 443 3.36 -5.32 -0.99
C GLY A 443 3.06 -6.54 -1.86
N GLN A 444 1.80 -6.75 -2.24
CA GLN A 444 1.42 -7.82 -3.16
C GLN A 444 2.20 -7.71 -4.49
N ALA A 445 2.30 -6.52 -5.06
CA ALA A 445 3.07 -6.26 -6.28
C ALA A 445 4.58 -6.52 -6.09
N ALA A 446 5.16 -6.14 -4.96
CA ALA A 446 6.54 -6.46 -4.62
C ALA A 446 6.78 -7.98 -4.55
N GLY A 447 5.81 -8.74 -4.01
CA GLY A 447 5.84 -10.20 -3.99
C GLY A 447 5.81 -10.82 -5.39
N VAL A 448 4.95 -10.30 -6.28
CA VAL A 448 4.93 -10.70 -7.71
C VAL A 448 6.27 -10.42 -8.38
N LEU A 449 6.79 -9.21 -8.22
CA LEU A 449 8.05 -8.78 -8.82
C LEU A 449 9.22 -9.66 -8.35
N ALA A 450 9.27 -9.97 -7.06
CA ALA A 450 10.29 -10.86 -6.50
C ALA A 450 10.17 -12.27 -7.08
N ALA A 451 8.96 -12.85 -7.12
CA ALA A 451 8.76 -14.19 -7.66
C ALA A 451 9.14 -14.30 -9.14
N LEU A 452 8.80 -13.29 -9.96
CA LEU A 452 9.22 -13.22 -11.37
C LEU A 452 10.74 -13.05 -11.51
N SER A 453 11.38 -12.27 -10.62
CA SER A 453 12.84 -12.13 -10.58
C SER A 453 13.53 -13.50 -10.38
N ILE A 454 12.97 -14.32 -9.48
CA ILE A 454 13.48 -15.68 -9.23
C ILE A 454 13.22 -16.61 -10.42
N SER A 455 11.98 -16.68 -10.92
CA SER A 455 11.61 -17.64 -11.96
C SER A 455 12.24 -17.33 -13.32
N GLN A 456 12.45 -16.05 -13.63
CA GLN A 456 13.10 -15.62 -14.87
C GLN A 456 14.62 -15.45 -14.72
N ASN A 457 15.17 -15.62 -13.50
CA ASN A 457 16.58 -15.37 -13.18
C ASN A 457 17.07 -14.00 -13.66
N LYS A 458 16.30 -12.95 -13.33
CA LYS A 458 16.54 -11.56 -13.71
C LYS A 458 16.51 -10.65 -12.49
N ASN A 459 17.17 -9.51 -12.57
CA ASN A 459 16.99 -8.47 -11.57
C ASN A 459 15.57 -7.88 -11.66
N ALA A 460 15.05 -7.41 -10.54
CA ALA A 460 13.75 -6.73 -10.46
C ALA A 460 13.58 -5.61 -11.51
N ARG A 461 14.64 -4.84 -11.82
CA ARG A 461 14.58 -3.77 -12.84
C ARG A 461 14.37 -4.26 -14.27
N GLU A 462 14.69 -5.53 -14.55
CA GLU A 462 14.64 -6.16 -15.87
C GLU A 462 13.34 -6.97 -16.09
N ILE A 463 12.50 -7.09 -15.06
CA ILE A 463 11.21 -7.74 -15.16
C ILE A 463 10.24 -6.83 -15.91
N SER A 464 9.51 -7.39 -16.87
CA SER A 464 8.50 -6.65 -17.63
C SER A 464 7.40 -6.14 -16.70
N VAL A 465 7.05 -4.86 -16.88
CA VAL A 465 5.88 -4.24 -16.25
C VAL A 465 4.61 -5.03 -16.58
N ARG A 466 4.48 -5.51 -17.82
CA ARG A 466 3.30 -6.26 -18.29
C ARG A 466 3.18 -7.64 -17.63
N ASP A 467 4.30 -8.31 -17.39
CA ASP A 467 4.30 -9.58 -16.67
C ASP A 467 3.81 -9.41 -15.22
N VAL A 468 4.30 -8.38 -14.52
CA VAL A 468 3.86 -8.08 -13.14
C VAL A 468 2.37 -7.75 -13.12
N GLN A 469 1.92 -6.84 -13.99
CA GLN A 469 0.51 -6.46 -14.11
C GLN A 469 -0.37 -7.66 -14.45
N GLN A 470 0.10 -8.58 -15.30
CA GLN A 470 -0.65 -9.77 -15.66
C GLN A 470 -0.86 -10.70 -14.46
N GLN A 471 0.18 -10.92 -13.63
CA GLN A 471 0.04 -11.73 -12.43
C GLN A 471 -0.86 -11.07 -11.37
N LEU A 472 -0.83 -9.74 -11.28
CA LEU A 472 -1.77 -8.98 -10.44
C LEU A 472 -3.22 -9.14 -10.91
N LEU A 473 -3.48 -9.05 -12.22
CA LEU A 473 -4.81 -9.29 -12.78
C LEU A 473 -5.28 -10.73 -12.57
N ASN A 474 -4.38 -11.72 -12.67
CA ASN A 474 -4.68 -13.12 -12.34
C ASN A 474 -5.12 -13.26 -10.87
N ALA A 475 -4.53 -12.46 -9.99
CA ALA A 475 -4.90 -12.35 -8.57
C ALA A 475 -6.06 -11.37 -8.32
N GLN A 476 -6.83 -10.98 -9.35
CA GLN A 476 -7.97 -10.07 -9.25
C GLN A 476 -7.63 -8.70 -8.62
N ALA A 477 -6.40 -8.22 -8.83
CA ALA A 477 -5.96 -6.90 -8.42
C ALA A 477 -6.25 -5.85 -9.51
N TYR A 478 -6.57 -4.63 -9.06
CA TYR A 478 -6.70 -3.46 -9.90
C TYR A 478 -5.32 -2.91 -10.26
N ILE A 479 -5.10 -2.64 -11.54
CA ILE A 479 -3.90 -1.93 -12.04
C ILE A 479 -4.26 -0.51 -12.54
N MET A 480 -5.55 -0.25 -12.78
CA MET A 480 -6.15 1.04 -13.09
C MET A 480 -7.25 1.35 -12.07
N PRO A 481 -7.35 2.60 -11.57
CA PRO A 481 -8.22 2.97 -10.45
C PRO A 481 -9.68 3.24 -10.88
N TYR A 482 -10.27 2.34 -11.68
CA TYR A 482 -11.62 2.52 -12.22
C TYR A 482 -12.69 2.21 -11.17
N TYR A 483 -13.31 3.27 -10.65
CA TYR A 483 -14.28 3.21 -9.54
C TYR A 483 -15.56 2.43 -9.89
N ASP A 484 -16.03 2.59 -11.12
CA ASP A 484 -17.27 2.02 -11.69
C ASP A 484 -17.07 0.63 -12.30
N VAL A 485 -15.86 0.09 -12.30
CA VAL A 485 -15.54 -1.25 -12.82
C VAL A 485 -15.20 -2.16 -11.65
N LYS A 486 -16.18 -2.88 -11.14
CA LYS A 486 -16.00 -3.83 -10.02
C LYS A 486 -15.26 -5.08 -10.48
N ARG A 487 -14.58 -5.80 -9.56
CA ARG A 487 -13.95 -7.11 -9.87
C ARG A 487 -14.93 -8.11 -10.48
N SER A 488 -16.19 -8.05 -10.05
CA SER A 488 -17.27 -8.90 -10.56
C SER A 488 -17.77 -8.49 -11.96
N HIS A 489 -17.30 -7.37 -12.50
CA HIS A 489 -17.66 -6.95 -13.85
C HIS A 489 -17.14 -7.99 -14.85
N PRO A 490 -17.97 -8.51 -15.78
CA PRO A 490 -17.59 -9.63 -16.67
C PRO A 490 -16.37 -9.31 -17.54
N HIS A 491 -16.14 -8.03 -17.81
CA HIS A 491 -15.03 -7.54 -18.65
C HIS A 491 -13.91 -6.84 -17.86
N PHE A 492 -13.83 -7.06 -16.54
CA PHE A 492 -12.86 -6.42 -15.65
C PHE A 492 -11.42 -6.44 -16.21
N THR A 493 -10.92 -7.62 -16.58
CA THR A 493 -9.54 -7.78 -17.07
C THR A 493 -9.26 -7.00 -18.35
N SER A 494 -10.15 -7.09 -19.35
CA SER A 494 -9.98 -6.39 -20.63
C SER A 494 -10.00 -4.87 -20.45
N ILE A 495 -10.90 -4.35 -19.61
CA ILE A 495 -10.96 -2.93 -19.28
C ILE A 495 -9.66 -2.46 -18.61
N GLN A 496 -9.16 -3.20 -17.62
CA GLN A 496 -7.93 -2.88 -16.92
C GLN A 496 -6.71 -2.86 -17.86
N ARG A 497 -6.59 -3.87 -18.74
CA ARG A 497 -5.50 -3.98 -19.73
C ARG A 497 -5.54 -2.85 -20.75
N VAL A 498 -6.71 -2.55 -21.32
CA VAL A 498 -6.86 -1.49 -22.33
C VAL A 498 -6.58 -0.11 -21.72
N GLY A 499 -7.06 0.12 -20.50
CA GLY A 499 -6.72 1.31 -19.72
C GLY A 499 -5.21 1.46 -19.49
N ALA A 500 -4.53 0.39 -19.08
CA ALA A 500 -3.07 0.38 -18.88
C ALA A 500 -2.26 0.44 -20.19
N ALA A 501 -2.87 0.15 -21.34
CA ALA A 501 -2.32 0.43 -22.67
C ALA A 501 -2.48 1.91 -23.08
N GLY A 502 -3.19 2.73 -22.29
CA GLY A 502 -3.45 4.14 -22.60
C GLY A 502 -4.54 4.38 -23.62
N ILE A 503 -5.42 3.38 -23.79
CA ILE A 503 -6.59 3.45 -24.67
C ILE A 503 -7.85 3.55 -23.80
N LEU A 504 -8.84 4.34 -24.20
CA LEU A 504 -10.06 4.59 -23.44
C LEU A 504 -9.76 5.15 -22.05
N LYS A 505 -8.94 6.21 -21.98
CA LYS A 505 -8.55 6.84 -20.72
C LYS A 505 -9.76 7.21 -19.86
N GLY A 506 -9.62 7.06 -18.54
CA GLY A 506 -10.66 7.39 -17.58
C GLY A 506 -10.74 8.88 -17.29
N LYS A 507 -11.75 9.29 -16.51
CA LYS A 507 -11.91 10.67 -16.05
C LYS A 507 -11.79 10.74 -14.53
N GLY A 508 -10.77 11.44 -14.05
CA GLY A 508 -10.55 11.67 -12.62
C GLY A 508 -11.52 12.68 -12.01
N GLU A 509 -11.94 12.43 -10.77
CA GLU A 509 -12.83 13.26 -9.97
C GLU A 509 -12.38 13.16 -8.49
N PRO A 510 -11.83 14.23 -7.90
CA PRO A 510 -11.70 14.32 -6.45
C PRO A 510 -13.09 14.30 -5.79
N PHE A 511 -13.31 13.44 -4.81
CA PHE A 511 -14.64 13.26 -4.22
C PHE A 511 -14.54 12.94 -2.72
N GLN A 512 -14.73 13.96 -1.88
CA GLN A 512 -14.78 13.82 -0.42
C GLN A 512 -13.60 12.96 0.11
N TRP A 513 -13.90 11.84 0.76
CA TRP A 513 -12.95 10.88 1.35
C TRP A 513 -12.62 9.69 0.43
N ALA A 514 -13.23 9.61 -0.74
CA ALA A 514 -13.10 8.50 -1.68
C ALA A 514 -13.14 9.04 -3.12
N ASN A 515 -11.97 9.49 -3.57
CA ASN A 515 -11.73 10.01 -4.90
C ASN A 515 -12.03 8.95 -5.96
N ARG A 516 -12.28 9.40 -7.19
CA ARG A 516 -12.79 8.52 -8.25
C ARG A 516 -12.03 8.77 -9.53
N THR A 517 -11.96 7.71 -10.34
CA THR A 517 -11.60 7.76 -11.74
C THR A 517 -12.60 6.88 -12.44
N TRP A 518 -13.40 7.46 -13.32
CA TRP A 518 -14.49 6.78 -14.00
C TRP A 518 -14.02 6.23 -15.34
N PHE A 519 -14.35 4.97 -15.62
CA PHE A 519 -14.14 4.37 -16.93
C PHE A 519 -15.34 4.56 -17.86
N TYR A 520 -16.56 4.61 -17.34
CA TYR A 520 -17.82 4.67 -18.09
C TYR A 520 -18.00 3.49 -19.07
N PRO A 521 -18.14 2.25 -18.57
CA PRO A 521 -18.17 1.04 -19.42
C PRO A 521 -19.24 1.07 -20.50
N ASP A 522 -20.43 1.59 -20.19
CA ASP A 522 -21.60 1.56 -21.09
C ASP A 522 -21.71 2.78 -22.00
N SER A 523 -20.78 3.74 -21.89
CA SER A 523 -20.83 4.95 -22.72
C SER A 523 -20.30 4.71 -24.14
N ASN A 524 -20.83 5.45 -25.09
CA ASN A 524 -20.35 5.49 -26.47
C ASN A 524 -18.95 6.11 -26.55
N ILE A 525 -18.20 5.72 -27.57
CA ILE A 525 -16.83 6.18 -27.79
C ILE A 525 -16.83 7.36 -28.76
N VAL A 526 -16.40 8.53 -28.29
CA VAL A 526 -16.19 9.71 -29.16
C VAL A 526 -15.00 9.45 -30.09
N THR A 527 -15.24 9.52 -31.39
CA THR A 527 -14.27 9.14 -32.43
C THR A 527 -12.96 9.92 -32.34
N SER A 528 -13.01 11.24 -32.15
CA SER A 528 -11.81 12.08 -32.07
C SER A 528 -10.91 11.75 -30.88
N VAL A 529 -11.51 11.46 -29.72
CA VAL A 529 -10.79 11.05 -28.51
C VAL A 529 -10.15 9.69 -28.73
N PHE A 530 -10.89 8.75 -29.32
CA PHE A 530 -10.40 7.40 -29.56
C PHE A 530 -9.24 7.35 -30.55
N ILE A 531 -9.30 8.14 -31.63
CA ILE A 531 -8.19 8.26 -32.60
C ILE A 531 -6.91 8.72 -31.90
N ALA A 532 -6.99 9.69 -30.98
CA ALA A 532 -5.83 10.16 -30.23
C ALA A 532 -5.28 9.07 -29.28
N ASP A 533 -6.16 8.30 -28.66
CA ASP A 533 -5.79 7.20 -27.76
C ASP A 533 -5.07 6.04 -28.47
N VAL A 534 -5.50 5.67 -29.69
CA VAL A 534 -4.89 4.56 -30.44
C VAL A 534 -3.74 4.96 -31.37
N ALA A 535 -3.48 6.26 -31.55
CA ALA A 535 -2.40 6.77 -32.38
C ALA A 535 -1.02 6.12 -32.15
N PRO A 536 -0.62 5.72 -30.92
CA PRO A 536 0.63 5.01 -30.69
C PRO A 536 0.71 3.61 -31.33
N PHE A 537 -0.43 3.04 -31.71
CA PHE A 537 -0.54 1.70 -32.29
C PHE A 537 -0.85 1.75 -33.78
N VAL A 538 -1.79 2.62 -34.19
CA VAL A 538 -2.28 2.71 -35.56
C VAL A 538 -2.65 4.15 -35.92
N LYS A 539 -2.28 4.59 -37.13
CA LYS A 539 -2.74 5.87 -37.68
C LYS A 539 -4.06 5.67 -38.40
N LEU A 540 -5.14 6.20 -37.81
CA LEU A 540 -6.47 6.17 -38.40
C LEU A 540 -6.70 7.40 -39.29
N GLN A 541 -7.28 7.19 -40.47
CA GLN A 541 -7.68 8.24 -41.41
C GLN A 541 -9.10 7.97 -41.89
N HIS A 542 -9.88 9.02 -42.18
CA HIS A 542 -11.21 8.93 -42.80
C HIS A 542 -12.35 8.34 -41.94
N TYR A 543 -12.37 8.60 -40.63
CA TYR A 543 -13.53 8.31 -39.76
C TYR A 543 -14.31 9.60 -39.50
N HIS A 544 -15.55 9.67 -39.99
CA HIS A 544 -16.37 10.89 -39.96
C HIS A 544 -17.57 10.82 -39.02
N HIS A 545 -17.92 9.62 -38.52
CA HIS A 545 -18.98 9.48 -37.52
C HIS A 545 -18.55 10.06 -36.17
N PRO A 546 -19.45 10.75 -35.43
CA PRO A 546 -19.11 11.33 -34.13
C PRO A 546 -18.79 10.26 -33.07
N PHE A 547 -19.33 9.05 -33.24
CA PHE A 547 -19.10 7.90 -32.38
C PHE A 547 -18.62 6.69 -33.19
N ILE A 548 -17.79 5.85 -32.59
CA ILE A 548 -17.29 4.61 -33.19
C ILE A 548 -18.43 3.58 -33.27
N THR A 549 -18.67 3.02 -34.45
CA THR A 549 -19.57 1.88 -34.67
C THR A 549 -18.84 0.54 -34.50
N ILE A 550 -19.59 -0.57 -34.47
CA ILE A 550 -18.97 -1.91 -34.50
C ILE A 550 -18.21 -2.13 -35.81
N ASP A 551 -18.75 -1.69 -36.96
CA ASP A 551 -18.05 -1.76 -38.25
C ASP A 551 -16.71 -0.99 -38.20
N ASP A 552 -16.72 0.24 -37.68
CA ASP A 552 -15.49 1.05 -37.49
C ASP A 552 -14.48 0.31 -36.61
N ALA A 553 -14.93 -0.24 -35.48
CA ALA A 553 -14.09 -0.96 -34.53
C ALA A 553 -13.42 -2.19 -35.16
N ILE A 554 -14.15 -2.96 -35.98
CA ILE A 554 -13.61 -4.11 -36.72
C ILE A 554 -12.58 -3.65 -37.75
N ARG A 555 -12.82 -2.55 -38.47
CA ARG A 555 -11.84 -1.98 -39.42
C ARG A 555 -10.56 -1.55 -38.72
N ILE A 556 -10.67 -0.91 -37.55
CA ILE A 556 -9.52 -0.49 -36.73
C ILE A 556 -8.71 -1.71 -36.28
N VAL A 557 -9.37 -2.74 -35.74
CA VAL A 557 -8.75 -4.00 -35.34
C VAL A 557 -8.05 -4.67 -36.52
N ARG A 558 -8.73 -4.74 -37.67
CA ARG A 558 -8.18 -5.29 -38.91
C ARG A 558 -6.91 -4.56 -39.30
N GLN A 559 -6.98 -3.24 -39.45
CA GLN A 559 -5.86 -2.41 -39.88
C GLN A 559 -4.67 -2.56 -38.93
N THR A 560 -4.93 -2.55 -37.62
CA THR A 560 -3.87 -2.72 -36.61
C THR A 560 -3.24 -4.10 -36.72
N GLY A 561 -4.02 -5.18 -36.69
CA GLY A 561 -3.45 -6.52 -36.76
C GLY A 561 -2.72 -6.81 -38.08
N PHE A 562 -3.14 -6.19 -39.19
CA PHE A 562 -2.43 -6.26 -40.47
C PHE A 562 -1.05 -5.57 -40.39
N ILE A 563 -0.98 -4.36 -39.83
CA ILE A 563 0.28 -3.62 -39.65
C ILE A 563 1.28 -4.41 -38.80
N TYR A 564 0.81 -5.03 -37.72
CA TYR A 564 1.65 -5.83 -36.82
C TYR A 564 1.82 -7.29 -37.27
N LYS A 565 1.25 -7.68 -38.42
CA LYS A 565 1.32 -9.04 -38.98
C LYS A 565 0.92 -10.12 -37.96
N LEU A 566 -0.15 -9.88 -37.20
CA LEU A 566 -0.58 -10.76 -36.12
C LEU A 566 -1.11 -12.10 -36.67
N THR A 567 -0.81 -13.18 -35.94
CA THR A 567 -1.19 -14.57 -36.30
C THR A 567 -1.77 -15.30 -35.08
N ASN A 568 -2.91 -14.81 -34.59
CA ASN A 568 -3.55 -15.26 -33.35
C ASN A 568 -5.00 -15.75 -33.57
N GLY A 569 -5.24 -16.38 -34.73
CA GLY A 569 -6.54 -16.96 -35.07
C GLY A 569 -7.52 -16.00 -35.74
N PHE A 570 -7.09 -14.80 -36.12
CA PHE A 570 -7.84 -13.85 -36.93
C PHE A 570 -7.15 -13.57 -38.28
N ASP A 571 -7.94 -13.42 -39.34
CA ASP A 571 -7.44 -13.03 -40.67
C ASP A 571 -7.53 -11.52 -40.87
N TYR A 572 -6.46 -10.82 -40.52
CA TYR A 572 -6.39 -9.36 -40.66
C TYR A 572 -6.27 -8.87 -42.12
N THR A 573 -6.09 -9.77 -43.11
CA THR A 573 -5.95 -9.38 -44.53
C THR A 573 -7.31 -9.12 -45.18
N SER A 574 -8.34 -9.88 -44.80
CA SER A 574 -9.70 -9.82 -45.36
C SER A 574 -10.71 -9.27 -44.37
N TYR A 575 -11.38 -8.18 -44.73
CA TYR A 575 -12.45 -7.59 -43.90
C TYR A 575 -13.61 -8.57 -43.68
N THR A 576 -14.04 -9.27 -44.73
CA THR A 576 -15.12 -10.25 -44.65
C THR A 576 -14.79 -11.36 -43.66
N ASN A 577 -13.55 -11.87 -43.69
CA ASN A 577 -13.13 -13.00 -42.85
C ASN A 577 -13.03 -12.58 -41.38
N ILE A 578 -12.31 -11.50 -41.06
CA ILE A 578 -12.17 -11.04 -39.67
C ILE A 578 -13.50 -10.68 -39.05
N LYS A 579 -14.40 -10.06 -39.82
CA LYS A 579 -15.75 -9.71 -39.38
C LYS A 579 -16.53 -10.95 -38.99
N GLN A 580 -16.55 -11.98 -39.85
CA GLN A 580 -17.23 -13.25 -39.56
C GLN A 580 -16.62 -13.93 -38.33
N GLN A 581 -15.29 -13.91 -38.18
CA GLN A 581 -14.60 -14.50 -37.03
C GLN A 581 -14.93 -13.78 -35.72
N ILE A 582 -14.99 -12.45 -35.73
CA ILE A 582 -15.39 -11.63 -34.58
C ILE A 582 -16.86 -11.88 -34.25
N GLN A 583 -17.75 -11.86 -35.24
CA GLN A 583 -19.17 -12.14 -35.04
C GLN A 583 -19.40 -13.52 -34.41
N ASN A 584 -18.71 -14.55 -34.90
CA ASN A 584 -18.81 -15.91 -34.36
C ASN A 584 -18.32 -16.03 -32.90
N LYS A 585 -17.38 -15.16 -32.48
CA LYS A 585 -16.82 -15.16 -31.12
C LYS A 585 -17.52 -14.17 -30.18
N TRP A 586 -18.29 -13.23 -30.70
CA TRP A 586 -18.87 -12.11 -29.94
C TRP A 586 -19.56 -12.55 -28.64
N SER A 587 -20.51 -13.49 -28.75
CA SER A 587 -21.24 -14.00 -27.59
C SER A 587 -20.37 -14.81 -26.62
N SER A 588 -19.33 -15.49 -27.12
CA SER A 588 -18.39 -16.23 -26.26
C SER A 588 -17.53 -15.30 -25.38
N TRP A 589 -17.39 -14.03 -25.78
CA TRP A 589 -16.75 -12.98 -24.98
C TRP A 589 -17.71 -12.31 -23.99
N GLY A 590 -18.95 -12.79 -23.90
CA GLY A 590 -19.99 -12.20 -23.06
C GLY A 590 -20.60 -10.92 -23.63
N LEU A 591 -20.32 -10.59 -24.90
CA LEU A 591 -20.90 -9.43 -25.58
C LEU A 591 -22.26 -9.80 -26.19
N GLN A 592 -23.17 -8.84 -26.26
CA GLN A 592 -24.53 -9.05 -26.76
C GLN A 592 -24.80 -8.23 -28.02
N GLN A 593 -25.88 -8.57 -28.74
CA GLN A 593 -26.44 -7.78 -29.85
C GLN A 593 -25.39 -7.33 -30.88
N PHE A 594 -24.84 -8.27 -31.66
CA PHE A 594 -23.92 -7.93 -32.74
C PHE A 594 -24.71 -7.27 -33.89
N ASP A 595 -24.49 -5.97 -34.08
CA ASP A 595 -25.02 -5.17 -35.19
C ASP A 595 -23.92 -4.20 -35.63
N GLU A 596 -23.49 -4.27 -36.88
CA GLU A 596 -22.38 -3.46 -37.40
C GLU A 596 -22.69 -1.95 -37.38
N THR A 597 -23.97 -1.58 -37.43
CA THR A 597 -24.42 -0.19 -37.58
C THR A 597 -24.53 0.54 -36.24
N ARG A 598 -24.62 -0.19 -35.13
CA ARG A 598 -24.74 0.45 -33.81
C ARG A 598 -23.38 0.96 -33.33
N THR A 599 -23.46 1.96 -32.44
CA THR A 599 -22.29 2.43 -31.71
C THR A 599 -21.79 1.36 -30.74
N ILE A 600 -20.47 1.23 -30.66
CA ILE A 600 -19.82 0.31 -29.72
C ILE A 600 -19.61 1.02 -28.38
N THR A 601 -19.89 0.31 -27.28
CA THR A 601 -19.61 0.84 -25.94
C THR A 601 -18.12 0.73 -25.61
N ARG A 602 -17.68 1.48 -24.60
CA ARG A 602 -16.28 1.43 -24.11
C ARG A 602 -15.88 0.06 -23.59
N ALA A 603 -16.77 -0.64 -22.89
CA ALA A 603 -16.51 -2.01 -22.41
C ALA A 603 -16.39 -3.01 -23.57
N GLU A 604 -17.31 -2.96 -24.54
CA GLU A 604 -17.26 -3.83 -25.73
C GLU A 604 -15.99 -3.59 -26.54
N MET A 605 -15.60 -2.32 -26.74
CA MET A 605 -14.36 -2.01 -27.43
C MET A 605 -13.13 -2.48 -26.66
N ALA A 606 -13.14 -2.39 -25.33
CA ALA A 606 -12.04 -2.91 -24.53
C ALA A 606 -11.89 -4.43 -24.69
N VAL A 607 -12.99 -5.18 -24.67
CA VAL A 607 -13.00 -6.62 -24.93
C VAL A 607 -12.53 -6.92 -26.34
N LEU A 608 -13.08 -6.23 -27.35
CA LEU A 608 -12.70 -6.44 -28.75
C LEU A 608 -11.21 -6.23 -28.96
N LEU A 609 -10.63 -5.15 -28.43
CA LEU A 609 -9.20 -4.86 -28.53
C LEU A 609 -8.35 -5.92 -27.82
N ASP A 610 -8.71 -6.31 -26.59
CA ASP A 610 -7.97 -7.28 -25.77
C ASP A 610 -7.99 -8.69 -26.40
N GLN A 611 -9.14 -9.12 -26.92
CA GLN A 611 -9.32 -10.47 -27.50
C GLN A 611 -8.77 -10.62 -28.92
N THR A 612 -8.59 -9.52 -29.65
CA THR A 612 -8.11 -9.55 -31.03
C THR A 612 -6.66 -9.10 -31.13
N ILE A 613 -6.31 -7.85 -30.87
CA ILE A 613 -4.95 -7.33 -31.12
C ILE A 613 -4.11 -7.19 -29.85
N ASN A 614 -4.73 -7.32 -28.68
CA ASN A 614 -4.13 -7.24 -27.34
C ASN A 614 -3.08 -6.12 -27.22
N PRO A 615 -3.49 -4.84 -27.25
CA PRO A 615 -2.55 -3.72 -27.26
C PRO A 615 -1.68 -3.67 -25.99
N PHE A 616 -2.16 -4.27 -24.89
CA PHE A 616 -1.46 -4.40 -23.62
C PHE A 616 -0.19 -5.26 -23.73
N GLN A 617 -0.23 -6.36 -24.50
CA GLN A 617 0.94 -7.21 -24.78
C GLN A 617 1.67 -6.82 -26.06
N LEU A 618 0.99 -6.15 -26.99
CA LEU A 618 1.55 -5.76 -28.29
C LEU A 618 2.73 -4.79 -28.17
N LYS A 619 2.68 -3.88 -27.19
CA LYS A 619 3.78 -2.98 -26.85
C LYS A 619 4.13 -3.08 -25.37
N GLN A 620 5.39 -3.44 -25.11
CA GLN A 620 5.96 -3.34 -23.77
C GLN A 620 6.08 -1.87 -23.36
N VAL A 621 6.21 -1.64 -22.05
CA VAL A 621 6.47 -0.31 -21.51
C VAL A 621 7.65 -0.36 -20.56
N ASN A 622 8.51 0.64 -20.65
CA ASN A 622 9.55 0.84 -19.67
C ASN A 622 8.96 1.36 -18.34
N HIS A 623 9.79 1.49 -17.31
CA HIS A 623 9.35 1.96 -15.99
C HIS A 623 8.80 3.40 -15.99
N GLN A 624 9.14 4.22 -17.00
CA GLN A 624 8.60 5.57 -17.19
C GLN A 624 7.26 5.59 -17.96
N GLY A 625 6.74 4.41 -18.34
CA GLY A 625 5.47 4.26 -19.06
C GLY A 625 5.55 4.58 -20.56
N GLN A 626 6.76 4.72 -21.10
CA GLN A 626 6.97 4.90 -22.53
C GLN A 626 6.94 3.53 -23.21
N PHE A 627 6.38 3.47 -24.43
CA PHE A 627 6.40 2.25 -25.21
C PHE A 627 7.82 1.94 -25.69
N GLU A 628 8.22 0.68 -25.59
CA GLU A 628 9.50 0.16 -26.10
C GLU A 628 9.41 -0.32 -27.55
#